data_AF-A0A961BRI9-F1
#
_entry.id   AF-A0A961BRI9-F1
#
_cell.length_a   1.000
_cell.length_b   1.000
_cell.length_c   1.000
_cell.angle_alpha   90.00
_cell.angle_beta   90.00
_cell.angle_gamma   90.00
#
_symmetry.space_group_name_H-M   'P 1'
#
loop_
_entity.id
_entity.type
_entity.pdbx_description
1 polymer ?
#
loop_
_entity_poly.entity_id
_entity_poly.type
_entity_poly.pdbx_seq_one_letter_code
_entity_poly.pdbx_strand_id
1 'polypeptide(L)'
;MSTGPASADVPARAVDAALDRLAGELVALDRVVVAFSGGVDSALVAHQAHAVLGADALAVTAVSPSLAAAERAGCAELAAAWGLAWEEAATDELADPRYQANAGDRCYWCKSALMDVLVPVAAARRATIVLGVNLDDLDDHRPGQDAAAGRGAVFPLVDAGFDKALVRAAARRLGLEVWDKPAAPCLASRLPYGTEVTRDALAQVERAEAAVRALGIADLRVRHYGARARVELPLDVLSGLEPQAQAAVVDAVRSAGFAEVDLDPAGLRSGNLNLALR
;
A
#
# COMPACT_ATOMS: atom_id res chain seq x y z
N MET A 1 -20.67 2.32 14.82
CA MET A 1 -20.97 2.69 13.42
C MET A 1 -20.29 4.02 13.14
N SER A 2 -18.99 3.99 12.85
CA SER A 2 -18.24 5.17 12.41
C SER A 2 -18.52 5.37 10.93
N THR A 3 -19.40 6.31 10.61
CA THR A 3 -19.59 6.76 9.23
C THR A 3 -18.40 7.61 8.86
N GLY A 4 -17.42 7.00 8.16
CA GLY A 4 -16.59 7.76 7.23
C GLY A 4 -17.48 8.55 6.28
N PRO A 5 -16.97 9.64 5.66
CA PRO A 5 -17.79 10.45 4.77
C PRO A 5 -18.47 9.51 3.78
N ALA A 6 -19.82 9.52 3.78
CA ALA A 6 -20.61 8.75 2.84
C ALA A 6 -20.00 8.99 1.47
N SER A 7 -19.42 7.96 0.85
CA SER A 7 -18.90 8.05 -0.51
C SER A 7 -20.05 8.62 -1.32
N ALA A 8 -19.89 9.84 -1.85
CA ALA A 8 -20.86 10.38 -2.79
C ALA A 8 -21.08 9.29 -3.83
N ASP A 9 -22.31 8.81 -3.95
CA ASP A 9 -22.61 7.62 -4.75
C ASP A 9 -22.29 8.00 -6.21
N VAL A 10 -21.10 7.59 -6.66
CA VAL A 10 -20.59 8.00 -7.97
C VAL A 10 -21.53 7.41 -9.00
N PRO A 11 -22.17 8.22 -9.86
CA PRO A 11 -23.19 7.72 -10.77
C PRO A 11 -22.63 6.58 -11.63
N ALA A 12 -23.36 5.47 -11.78
CA ALA A 12 -22.87 4.30 -12.51
C ALA A 12 -22.35 4.64 -13.92
N ARG A 13 -23.03 5.54 -14.63
CA ARG A 13 -22.59 6.05 -15.94
C ARG A 13 -21.21 6.73 -15.92
N ALA A 14 -20.86 7.40 -14.83
CA ALA A 14 -19.58 8.07 -14.67
C ALA A 14 -18.48 7.05 -14.36
N VAL A 15 -18.80 6.01 -13.58
CA VAL A 15 -17.89 4.88 -13.33
C VAL A 15 -17.60 4.12 -14.63
N ASP A 16 -18.64 3.74 -15.39
CA ASP A 16 -18.49 3.02 -16.65
C ASP A 16 -17.67 3.85 -17.67
N ALA A 17 -17.96 5.15 -17.80
CA ALA A 17 -17.17 6.04 -18.67
C ALA A 17 -15.72 6.22 -18.21
N ALA A 18 -15.44 6.15 -16.90
CA ALA A 18 -14.06 6.21 -16.39
C ALA A 18 -13.30 4.91 -16.67
N LEU A 19 -13.95 3.76 -16.51
CA LEU A 19 -13.39 2.47 -16.88
C LEU A 19 -13.05 2.40 -18.37
N ASP A 20 -13.92 2.94 -19.23
CA ASP A 20 -13.66 3.03 -20.68
C ASP A 20 -12.43 3.90 -20.99
N ARG A 21 -12.26 5.04 -20.28
CA ARG A 21 -11.05 5.87 -20.43
C ARG A 21 -9.81 5.12 -19.98
N LEU A 22 -9.83 4.50 -18.80
CA LEU A 22 -8.70 3.71 -18.29
C LEU A 22 -8.33 2.57 -19.23
N ALA A 23 -9.32 1.87 -19.79
CA ALA A 23 -9.13 0.86 -20.81
C ALA A 23 -8.44 1.44 -22.06
N GLY A 24 -8.90 2.61 -22.52
CA GLY A 24 -8.29 3.34 -23.64
C GLY A 24 -6.82 3.69 -23.40
N GLU A 25 -6.49 4.25 -22.22
CA GLU A 25 -5.11 4.56 -21.84
C GLU A 25 -4.22 3.30 -21.85
N LEU A 26 -4.71 2.20 -21.27
CA LEU A 26 -3.96 0.95 -21.22
C LEU A 26 -3.75 0.32 -22.61
N VAL A 27 -4.78 0.36 -23.47
CA VAL A 27 -4.67 -0.10 -24.88
C VAL A 27 -3.66 0.74 -25.66
N ALA A 28 -3.63 2.06 -25.45
CA ALA A 28 -2.68 2.94 -26.12
C ALA A 28 -1.22 2.65 -25.73
N LEU A 29 -0.97 2.11 -24.53
CA LEU A 29 0.35 1.70 -24.07
C LEU A 29 0.84 0.37 -24.66
N ASP A 30 -0.04 -0.40 -25.32
CA ASP A 30 0.19 -1.73 -25.93
C ASP A 30 0.61 -2.83 -24.93
N ARG A 31 1.72 -2.62 -24.21
CA ARG A 31 2.27 -3.57 -23.23
C ARG A 31 2.63 -2.86 -21.96
N VAL A 32 2.28 -3.45 -20.81
CA VAL A 32 2.51 -2.82 -19.51
C VAL A 32 3.13 -3.75 -18.49
N VAL A 33 3.98 -3.17 -17.64
CA VAL A 33 4.42 -3.74 -16.37
C VAL A 33 3.75 -2.96 -15.25
N VAL A 34 2.78 -3.58 -14.58
CA VAL A 34 2.03 -2.97 -13.49
C VAL A 34 2.78 -3.16 -12.18
N ALA A 35 3.20 -2.08 -11.53
CA ALA A 35 3.69 -2.13 -10.16
C ALA A 35 2.54 -2.48 -9.21
N PHE A 36 2.46 -3.74 -8.79
CA PHE A 36 1.29 -4.31 -8.13
C PHE A 36 1.54 -4.52 -6.62
N SER A 37 0.79 -3.78 -5.81
CA SER A 37 0.92 -3.77 -4.34
C SER A 37 -0.24 -4.46 -3.61
N GLY A 38 -1.26 -4.95 -4.33
CA GLY A 38 -2.46 -5.52 -3.74
C GLY A 38 -3.40 -4.51 -3.05
N GLY A 39 -3.04 -3.22 -3.04
CA GLY A 39 -3.95 -2.12 -2.70
C GLY A 39 -4.91 -1.81 -3.85
N VAL A 40 -6.08 -1.24 -3.51
CA VAL A 40 -7.20 -1.02 -4.44
C VAL A 40 -6.80 -0.29 -5.73
N ASP A 41 -5.95 0.73 -5.66
CA ASP A 41 -5.50 1.49 -6.84
C ASP A 41 -4.70 0.61 -7.81
N SER A 42 -3.64 -0.04 -7.31
CA SER A 42 -2.79 -0.92 -8.13
C SER A 42 -3.54 -2.17 -8.60
N ALA A 43 -4.51 -2.64 -7.82
CA ALA A 43 -5.35 -3.77 -8.16
C ALA A 43 -6.33 -3.46 -9.29
N LEU A 44 -6.95 -2.27 -9.27
CA LEU A 44 -7.79 -1.79 -10.35
C LEU A 44 -7.00 -1.70 -11.66
N VAL A 45 -5.79 -1.13 -11.62
CA VAL A 45 -4.91 -1.06 -12.80
C VAL A 45 -4.52 -2.45 -13.29
N ALA A 46 -4.09 -3.35 -12.41
CA ALA A 46 -3.69 -4.71 -12.78
C ALA A 46 -4.84 -5.50 -13.41
N HIS A 47 -6.03 -5.43 -12.79
CA HIS A 47 -7.23 -6.09 -13.28
C HIS A 47 -7.66 -5.53 -14.65
N GLN A 48 -7.72 -4.20 -14.80
CA GLN A 48 -8.12 -3.59 -16.07
C GLN A 48 -7.10 -3.84 -17.18
N ALA A 49 -5.80 -3.77 -16.87
CA ALA A 49 -4.73 -4.06 -17.82
C ALA A 49 -4.81 -5.51 -18.31
N HIS A 50 -5.02 -6.47 -17.41
CA HIS A 50 -5.23 -7.86 -17.79
C HIS A 50 -6.49 -8.04 -18.65
N ALA A 51 -7.60 -7.38 -18.29
CA ALA A 51 -8.85 -7.50 -19.04
C ALA A 51 -8.74 -7.01 -20.49
N VAL A 52 -7.93 -5.98 -20.75
CA VAL A 52 -7.84 -5.35 -22.10
C VAL A 52 -6.59 -5.77 -22.89
N LEU A 53 -5.50 -6.17 -22.23
CA LEU A 53 -4.23 -6.56 -22.87
C LEU A 53 -3.90 -8.06 -22.73
N GLY A 54 -4.57 -8.79 -21.83
CA GLY A 54 -4.31 -10.20 -21.59
C GLY A 54 -2.86 -10.46 -21.16
N ALA A 55 -2.11 -11.20 -21.97
CA ALA A 55 -0.73 -11.61 -21.69
C ALA A 55 0.30 -10.48 -21.82
N ASP A 56 -0.08 -9.36 -22.46
CA ASP A 56 0.76 -8.17 -22.61
C ASP A 56 0.76 -7.27 -21.36
N ALA A 57 -0.07 -7.58 -20.36
CA ALA A 57 -0.01 -6.99 -19.02
C ALA A 57 0.69 -7.95 -18.03
N LEU A 58 1.79 -7.50 -17.43
CA LEU A 58 2.49 -8.21 -16.35
C LEU A 58 2.35 -7.45 -15.05
N ALA A 59 1.77 -8.06 -14.02
CA ALA A 59 1.76 -7.52 -12.67
C ALA A 59 3.04 -7.94 -11.92
N VAL A 60 3.72 -6.98 -11.29
CA VAL A 60 4.97 -7.25 -10.56
C VAL A 60 4.84 -6.73 -9.13
N THR A 61 5.03 -7.62 -8.15
CA THR A 61 5.07 -7.24 -6.74
C THR A 61 6.51 -7.15 -6.26
N ALA A 62 6.94 -5.98 -5.80
CA ALA A 62 8.23 -5.83 -5.17
C ALA A 62 8.25 -6.44 -3.77
N VAL A 63 9.19 -7.34 -3.52
CA VAL A 63 9.36 -8.06 -2.27
C VAL A 63 10.62 -7.58 -1.59
N SER A 64 10.44 -6.98 -0.42
CA SER A 64 11.51 -6.52 0.47
C SER A 64 11.09 -6.73 1.93
N PRO A 65 12.00 -6.54 2.89
CA PRO A 65 11.66 -6.56 4.32
C PRO A 65 10.60 -5.53 4.73
N SER A 66 10.31 -4.54 3.89
CA SER A 66 9.33 -3.48 4.16
C SER A 66 7.92 -3.85 3.70
N LEU A 67 7.77 -4.88 2.86
CA LEU A 67 6.49 -5.47 2.48
C LEU A 67 6.11 -6.54 3.51
N ALA A 68 4.96 -6.35 4.18
CA ALA A 68 4.45 -7.36 5.10
C ALA A 68 4.09 -8.66 4.35
N ALA A 69 4.40 -9.81 4.94
CA ALA A 69 4.15 -11.12 4.38
C ALA A 69 2.66 -11.35 4.05
N ALA A 70 1.74 -10.81 4.86
CA ALA A 70 0.31 -10.86 4.60
C ALA A 70 -0.09 -10.09 3.33
N GLU A 71 0.56 -8.95 3.06
CA GLU A 71 0.30 -8.18 1.83
C GLU A 71 0.89 -8.87 0.60
N ARG A 72 2.07 -9.49 0.73
CA ARG A 72 2.65 -10.35 -0.31
C ARG A 72 1.72 -11.53 -0.65
N ALA A 73 1.24 -12.25 0.36
CA ALA A 73 0.30 -13.34 0.19
C ALA A 73 -0.99 -12.87 -0.48
N GLY A 74 -1.55 -11.72 -0.05
CA GLY A 74 -2.71 -11.12 -0.68
C GLY A 74 -2.49 -10.77 -2.17
N CYS A 75 -1.29 -10.31 -2.56
CA CYS A 75 -0.98 -10.11 -3.97
C CYS A 75 -1.04 -11.42 -4.76
N ALA A 76 -0.44 -12.49 -4.23
CA ALA A 76 -0.45 -13.81 -4.87
C ALA A 76 -1.88 -14.38 -4.99
N GLU A 77 -2.70 -14.22 -3.95
CA GLU A 77 -4.11 -14.66 -3.95
C GLU A 77 -4.93 -13.93 -5.01
N LEU A 78 -4.80 -12.60 -5.09
CA LEU A 78 -5.50 -11.79 -6.11
C LEU A 78 -5.04 -12.14 -7.52
N ALA A 79 -3.72 -12.31 -7.71
CA ALA A 79 -3.16 -12.69 -9.00
C ALA A 79 -3.70 -14.05 -9.47
N ALA A 80 -3.74 -15.04 -8.58
CA ALA A 80 -4.32 -16.35 -8.87
C ALA A 80 -5.82 -16.28 -9.15
N ALA A 81 -6.58 -15.55 -8.33
CA ALA A 81 -8.03 -15.42 -8.47
C ALA A 81 -8.44 -14.76 -9.79
N TRP A 82 -7.65 -13.80 -10.28
CA TRP A 82 -7.94 -13.05 -11.51
C TRP A 82 -7.21 -13.57 -12.74
N GLY A 83 -6.38 -14.60 -12.61
CA GLY A 83 -5.60 -15.15 -13.72
C GLY A 83 -4.53 -14.18 -14.25
N LEU A 84 -4.01 -13.29 -13.41
CA LEU A 84 -2.99 -12.32 -13.82
C LEU A 84 -1.69 -13.03 -14.18
N ALA A 85 -1.01 -12.57 -15.25
CA ALA A 85 0.41 -12.81 -15.38
C ALA A 85 1.11 -12.03 -14.27
N TRP A 86 1.68 -12.74 -13.29
CA TRP A 86 2.23 -12.15 -12.08
C TRP A 86 3.60 -12.72 -11.73
N GLU A 87 4.51 -11.85 -11.30
CA GLU A 87 5.81 -12.23 -10.77
C GLU A 87 6.20 -11.40 -9.54
N GLU A 88 7.09 -11.97 -8.74
CA GLU A 88 7.72 -11.26 -7.63
C GLU A 88 9.09 -10.74 -8.04
N ALA A 89 9.40 -9.52 -7.61
CA ALA A 89 10.67 -8.86 -7.86
C ALA A 89 11.33 -8.52 -6.53
N ALA A 90 12.49 -9.12 -6.23
CA ALA A 90 13.21 -8.77 -5.01
C ALA A 90 13.78 -7.35 -5.11
N THR A 91 13.45 -6.48 -4.14
CA THR A 91 14.09 -5.16 -3.98
C THR A 91 14.89 -5.12 -2.68
N ASP A 92 15.96 -4.34 -2.68
CA ASP A 92 16.86 -4.22 -1.52
C ASP A 92 17.08 -2.74 -1.15
N GLU A 93 15.99 -2.01 -0.95
CA GLU A 93 16.08 -0.61 -0.51
C GLU A 93 16.76 -0.48 0.87
N LEU A 94 16.76 -1.53 1.69
CA LEU A 94 17.51 -1.55 2.96
C LEU A 94 19.03 -1.53 2.76
N ALA A 95 19.56 -1.84 1.58
CA ALA A 95 20.99 -1.65 1.29
C ALA A 95 21.38 -0.18 1.09
N ASP A 96 20.41 0.72 0.88
CA ASP A 96 20.65 2.15 0.68
C ASP A 96 20.64 2.90 2.02
N PRO A 97 21.77 3.51 2.45
CA PRO A 97 21.82 4.30 3.68
C PRO A 97 20.81 5.46 3.70
N ARG A 98 20.41 5.98 2.53
CA ARG A 98 19.44 7.07 2.41
C ARG A 98 18.02 6.59 2.71
N TYR A 99 17.71 5.35 2.37
CA TYR A 99 16.47 4.70 2.80
C TYR A 99 16.48 4.44 4.31
N GLN A 100 17.59 3.88 4.82
CA GLN A 100 17.77 3.58 6.25
C GLN A 100 17.61 4.84 7.12
N ALA A 101 18.15 5.98 6.67
CA ALA A 101 18.11 7.25 7.42
C ALA A 101 16.70 7.75 7.74
N ASN A 102 15.69 7.35 6.96
CA ASN A 102 14.29 7.70 7.20
C ASN A 102 14.06 9.22 7.35
N ALA A 103 14.74 10.03 6.54
CA ALA A 103 14.84 11.48 6.70
C ALA A 103 13.70 12.27 6.05
N GLY A 104 12.53 11.65 5.87
CA GLY A 104 11.36 12.25 5.18
C GLY A 104 11.26 11.89 3.69
N ASP A 105 12.36 11.51 3.06
CA ASP A 105 12.47 11.14 1.65
C ASP A 105 12.56 9.61 1.42
N ARG A 106 12.40 8.79 2.46
CA ARG A 106 12.44 7.32 2.40
C ARG A 106 11.61 6.73 1.25
N CYS A 107 10.44 7.30 0.97
CA CYS A 107 9.57 6.86 -0.13
C CYS A 107 10.20 7.06 -1.52
N TYR A 108 11.06 8.07 -1.69
CA TYR A 108 11.86 8.27 -2.91
C TYR A 108 12.81 7.11 -3.14
N TRP A 109 13.58 6.75 -2.11
CA TRP A 109 14.59 5.68 -2.18
C TRP A 109 13.93 4.31 -2.34
N CYS A 110 12.83 4.08 -1.63
CA CYS A 110 11.98 2.89 -1.82
C CYS A 110 11.53 2.75 -3.28
N LYS A 111 11.00 3.84 -3.87
CA LYS A 111 10.54 3.79 -5.25
C LYS A 111 11.69 3.69 -6.24
N SER A 112 12.83 4.31 -5.96
CA SER A 112 14.03 4.17 -6.78
C SER A 112 14.46 2.71 -6.88
N ALA A 113 14.49 1.98 -5.76
CA ALA A 113 14.80 0.56 -5.73
C ALA A 113 13.77 -0.29 -6.51
N LEU A 114 12.48 0.05 -6.42
CA LEU A 114 11.45 -0.58 -7.28
C LEU A 114 11.78 -0.38 -8.76
N MET A 115 12.07 0.86 -9.16
CA MET A 115 12.35 1.17 -10.56
C MET A 115 13.67 0.54 -11.05
N ASP A 116 14.66 0.32 -10.18
CA ASP A 116 15.89 -0.42 -10.53
C ASP A 116 15.59 -1.84 -11.01
N VAL A 117 14.54 -2.45 -10.47
CA VAL A 117 14.13 -3.81 -10.84
C VAL A 117 13.14 -3.80 -12.00
N LEU A 118 12.18 -2.88 -12.01
CA LEU A 118 11.14 -2.86 -13.04
C LEU A 118 11.64 -2.37 -14.41
N VAL A 119 12.60 -1.44 -14.46
CA VAL A 119 13.10 -0.89 -15.74
C VAL A 119 13.69 -1.99 -16.64
N PRO A 120 14.58 -2.87 -16.16
CA PRO A 120 15.06 -4.00 -16.96
C PRO A 120 13.94 -4.95 -17.42
N VAL A 121 12.96 -5.25 -16.56
CA VAL A 121 11.82 -6.13 -16.88
C VAL A 121 10.97 -5.51 -18.00
N ALA A 122 10.63 -4.23 -17.86
CA ALA A 122 9.87 -3.48 -18.84
C ALA A 122 10.61 -3.38 -20.18
N ALA A 123 11.92 -3.11 -20.15
CA ALA A 123 12.75 -3.05 -21.36
C ALA A 123 12.77 -4.39 -22.11
N ALA A 124 12.95 -5.52 -21.41
CA ALA A 124 12.96 -6.85 -22.01
C ALA A 124 11.62 -7.20 -22.70
N ARG A 125 10.51 -6.69 -22.16
CA ARG A 125 9.15 -6.90 -22.69
C ARG A 125 8.73 -5.87 -23.73
N ARG A 126 9.50 -4.78 -23.88
CA ARG A 126 9.10 -3.56 -24.61
C ARG A 126 7.77 -3.01 -24.08
N ALA A 127 7.68 -2.92 -22.76
CA ALA A 127 6.47 -2.52 -22.04
C ALA A 127 6.70 -1.20 -21.28
N THR A 128 5.61 -0.50 -20.97
CA THR A 128 5.60 0.71 -20.15
C THR A 128 5.32 0.35 -18.70
N ILE A 129 6.05 0.95 -17.75
CA ILE A 129 5.79 0.75 -16.33
C ILE A 129 4.61 1.63 -15.91
N VAL A 130 3.58 1.01 -15.30
CA VAL A 130 2.39 1.73 -14.81
C VAL A 130 2.24 1.58 -13.30
N LEU A 131 1.89 2.67 -12.62
CA LEU A 131 1.60 2.69 -11.18
C LEU A 131 0.16 3.14 -10.93
N GLY A 132 -0.48 2.55 -9.92
CA GLY A 132 -1.80 2.97 -9.43
C GLY A 132 -1.74 4.26 -8.60
N VAL A 133 -1.28 5.36 -9.19
CA VAL A 133 -1.35 6.71 -8.61
C VAL A 133 -2.65 7.36 -9.07
N ASN A 134 -3.46 7.91 -8.16
CA ASN A 134 -4.72 8.58 -8.48
C ASN A 134 -4.62 10.12 -8.28
N LEU A 135 -5.68 10.85 -8.62
CA LEU A 135 -5.69 12.32 -8.57
C LEU A 135 -5.46 12.89 -7.16
N ASP A 136 -6.04 12.28 -6.11
CA ASP A 136 -5.86 12.74 -4.72
C ASP A 136 -4.41 12.58 -4.25
N ASP A 137 -3.62 11.74 -4.92
CA ASP A 137 -2.22 11.59 -4.59
C ASP A 137 -1.34 12.74 -5.11
N LEU A 138 -1.82 13.57 -6.03
CA LEU A 138 -1.05 14.67 -6.64
C LEU A 138 -0.90 15.88 -5.72
N ASP A 139 -1.81 16.05 -4.76
CA ASP A 139 -1.82 17.19 -3.81
C ASP A 139 -0.87 17.00 -2.61
N ASP A 140 -0.14 15.89 -2.56
CA ASP A 140 0.70 15.49 -1.42
C ASP A 140 2.19 15.53 -1.79
N HIS A 141 3.06 15.80 -0.81
CA HIS A 141 4.51 15.73 -1.06
C HIS A 141 4.92 14.27 -1.24
N ARG A 142 5.07 13.86 -2.51
CA ARG A 142 5.16 12.44 -2.91
C ARG A 142 6.47 12.15 -3.64
N PRO A 143 7.62 12.21 -2.94
CA PRO A 143 8.93 12.06 -3.58
C PRO A 143 9.11 10.66 -4.21
N GLY A 144 8.34 9.66 -3.75
CA GLY A 144 8.27 8.37 -4.44
C GLY A 144 7.75 8.48 -5.88
N GLN A 145 6.72 9.28 -6.15
CA GLN A 145 6.18 9.43 -7.51
C GLN A 145 7.17 10.11 -8.44
N ASP A 146 7.90 11.12 -7.94
CA ASP A 146 8.96 11.80 -8.69
C ASP A 146 10.05 10.80 -9.14
N ALA A 147 10.48 9.91 -8.26
CA ALA A 147 11.46 8.87 -8.58
C ALA A 147 10.95 7.89 -9.66
N ALA A 148 9.66 7.58 -9.65
CA ALA A 148 9.04 6.72 -10.65
C ALA A 148 8.90 7.42 -12.01
N ALA A 149 8.32 8.62 -12.02
CA ALA A 149 8.08 9.40 -13.23
C ALA A 149 9.40 9.77 -13.92
N GLY A 150 10.43 10.16 -13.16
CA GLY A 150 11.77 10.43 -13.67
C GLY A 150 12.45 9.24 -14.34
N ARG A 151 11.89 8.03 -14.18
CA ARG A 151 12.37 6.78 -14.79
C ARG A 151 11.37 6.17 -15.77
N GLY A 152 10.41 6.96 -16.26
CA GLY A 152 9.50 6.57 -17.33
C GLY A 152 8.27 5.78 -16.87
N ALA A 153 7.96 5.77 -15.57
CA ALA A 153 6.66 5.27 -15.13
C ALA A 153 5.53 6.24 -15.50
N VAL A 154 4.35 5.70 -15.83
CA VAL A 154 3.14 6.46 -16.13
C VAL A 154 2.00 6.11 -15.15
N PHE A 155 1.00 6.99 -15.05
CA PHE A 155 -0.04 6.96 -14.03
C PHE A 155 -1.44 6.93 -14.68
N PRO A 156 -1.87 5.78 -15.22
CA PRO A 156 -3.07 5.72 -16.07
C PRO A 156 -4.37 6.06 -15.33
N LEU A 157 -4.42 5.93 -14.00
CA LEU A 157 -5.55 6.40 -13.20
C LEU A 157 -5.63 7.94 -13.19
N VAL A 158 -4.51 8.65 -13.09
CA VAL A 158 -4.46 10.12 -13.23
C VAL A 158 -4.93 10.53 -14.63
N ASP A 159 -4.39 9.89 -15.67
CA ASP A 159 -4.72 10.21 -17.06
C ASP A 159 -6.22 9.97 -17.36
N ALA A 160 -6.80 8.92 -16.79
CA ALA A 160 -8.23 8.62 -16.90
C ALA A 160 -9.13 9.44 -15.94
N GLY A 161 -8.55 10.29 -15.09
CA GLY A 161 -9.27 11.18 -14.18
C GLY A 161 -9.87 10.48 -12.94
N PHE A 162 -9.19 9.47 -12.42
CA PHE A 162 -9.61 8.76 -11.21
C PHE A 162 -9.15 9.49 -9.95
N ASP A 163 -10.12 9.90 -9.15
CA ASP A 163 -9.94 10.15 -7.71
C ASP A 163 -10.17 8.85 -6.91
N LYS A 164 -9.89 8.88 -5.61
CA LYS A 164 -10.00 7.75 -4.70
C LYS A 164 -11.44 7.23 -4.57
N ALA A 165 -12.43 8.10 -4.64
CA ALA A 165 -13.83 7.71 -4.58
C ALA A 165 -14.23 6.92 -5.84
N LEU A 166 -13.79 7.40 -7.00
CA LEU A 166 -14.00 6.75 -8.29
C LEU A 166 -13.24 5.42 -8.40
N VAL A 167 -12.02 5.31 -7.86
CA VAL A 167 -11.30 4.02 -7.78
C VAL A 167 -12.12 2.99 -7.01
N ARG A 168 -12.63 3.34 -5.82
CA ARG A 168 -13.43 2.42 -5.00
C ARG A 168 -14.75 2.06 -5.66
N ALA A 169 -15.43 3.03 -6.28
CA ALA A 169 -16.66 2.80 -7.02
C ALA A 169 -16.43 1.86 -8.23
N ALA A 170 -15.34 2.05 -8.97
CA ALA A 170 -14.96 1.20 -10.09
C ALA A 170 -14.58 -0.21 -9.64
N ALA A 171 -13.76 -0.35 -8.59
CA ALA A 171 -13.43 -1.66 -8.02
C ALA A 171 -14.68 -2.41 -7.57
N ARG A 172 -15.62 -1.73 -6.89
CA ARG A 172 -16.91 -2.30 -6.48
C ARG A 172 -17.78 -2.68 -7.68
N ARG A 173 -17.82 -1.84 -8.71
CA ARG A 173 -18.57 -2.06 -9.97
C ARG A 173 -18.08 -3.31 -10.70
N LEU A 174 -16.77 -3.56 -10.69
CA LEU A 174 -16.14 -4.75 -11.26
C LEU A 174 -16.19 -5.98 -10.34
N GLY A 175 -16.76 -5.86 -9.13
CA GLY A 175 -16.84 -6.96 -8.16
C GLY A 175 -15.52 -7.32 -7.49
N LEU A 176 -14.53 -6.41 -7.47
CA LEU A 176 -13.23 -6.67 -6.87
C LEU A 176 -13.33 -6.64 -5.34
N GLU A 177 -12.97 -7.73 -4.67
CA GLU A 177 -13.07 -7.87 -3.21
C GLU A 177 -12.24 -6.82 -2.44
N VAL A 178 -11.19 -6.29 -3.08
CA VAL A 178 -10.31 -5.26 -2.51
C VAL A 178 -10.92 -3.84 -2.49
N TRP A 179 -12.13 -3.64 -3.00
CA TRP A 179 -12.75 -2.31 -3.13
C TRP A 179 -12.81 -1.53 -1.80
N ASP A 180 -13.01 -2.23 -0.69
CA ASP A 180 -13.04 -1.65 0.66
C ASP A 180 -11.82 -1.99 1.51
N LYS A 181 -10.79 -2.59 0.92
CA LYS A 181 -9.57 -2.94 1.66
C LYS A 181 -8.96 -1.65 2.27
N PRO A 182 -8.68 -1.63 3.59
CA PRO A 182 -7.97 -0.51 4.21
C PRO A 182 -6.60 -0.31 3.57
N ALA A 183 -6.12 0.94 3.56
CA ALA A 183 -4.78 1.21 3.06
C ALA A 183 -3.75 0.51 3.96
N ALA A 184 -2.85 -0.27 3.34
CA ALA A 184 -1.75 -0.95 4.01
C ALA A 184 -0.40 -0.35 3.57
N PRO A 185 0.06 0.75 4.20
CA PRO A 185 1.40 1.27 3.94
C PRO A 185 2.48 0.25 4.31
N CYS A 186 3.68 0.42 3.78
CA CYS A 186 4.85 -0.40 4.14
C CYS A 186 5.13 -0.40 5.65
N LEU A 187 5.80 -1.46 6.14
CA LEU A 187 6.17 -1.60 7.54
C LEU A 187 7.04 -0.43 8.04
N ALA A 188 7.89 0.12 7.18
CA ALA A 188 8.72 1.28 7.52
C ALA A 188 7.91 2.53 7.88
N SER A 189 6.62 2.61 7.48
CA SER A 189 5.74 3.70 7.92
C SER A 189 5.41 3.65 9.42
N ARG A 190 5.77 2.59 10.14
CA ARG A 190 5.57 2.48 11.59
C ARG A 190 6.69 3.12 12.39
N LEU A 191 7.80 3.45 11.73
CA LEU A 191 8.95 4.09 12.32
C LEU A 191 8.83 5.62 12.14
N PRO A 192 8.90 6.42 13.22
CA PRO A 192 8.97 7.88 13.14
C PRO A 192 10.13 8.33 12.25
N TYR A 193 9.96 9.45 11.56
CA TYR A 193 11.04 10.05 10.78
C TYR A 193 12.29 10.29 11.64
N GLY A 194 13.46 10.06 11.05
CA GLY A 194 14.75 10.06 11.73
C GLY A 194 15.07 8.79 12.51
N THR A 195 14.12 7.86 12.69
CA THR A 195 14.41 6.52 13.22
C THR A 195 14.94 5.64 12.11
N GLU A 196 16.14 5.08 12.32
CA GLU A 196 16.81 4.21 11.35
C GLU A 196 15.94 2.99 11.01
N VAL A 197 15.76 2.73 9.71
CA VAL A 197 14.99 1.59 9.20
C VAL A 197 15.91 0.38 9.10
N THR A 198 15.75 -0.55 10.03
CA THR A 198 16.52 -1.80 10.07
C THR A 198 15.62 -3.01 9.85
N ARG A 199 16.21 -4.11 9.36
CA ARG A 199 15.51 -5.39 9.20
C ARG A 199 14.87 -5.86 10.50
N ASP A 200 15.57 -5.71 11.62
CA ASP A 200 15.09 -6.14 12.93
C ASP A 200 13.90 -5.31 13.40
N ALA A 201 13.92 -3.99 13.19
CA ALA A 201 12.80 -3.12 13.53
C ALA A 201 11.56 -3.46 12.69
N LEU A 202 11.72 -3.67 11.38
CA LEU A 202 10.62 -4.05 10.49
C LEU A 202 10.03 -5.42 10.87
N ALA A 203 10.88 -6.41 11.12
CA ALA A 203 10.44 -7.74 11.54
C ALA A 203 9.76 -7.71 12.92
N GLN A 204 10.22 -6.86 13.83
CA GLN A 204 9.59 -6.67 15.14
C GLN A 204 8.19 -6.05 15.02
N VAL A 205 8.03 -5.02 14.18
CA VAL A 205 6.73 -4.44 13.84
C VAL A 205 5.81 -5.50 13.24
N GLU A 206 6.28 -6.25 12.25
CA GLU A 206 5.48 -7.28 11.57
C GLU A 206 4.97 -8.35 12.55
N ARG A 207 5.86 -8.88 13.41
CA ARG A 207 5.46 -9.85 14.43
C ARG A 207 4.41 -9.27 15.39
N ALA A 208 4.58 -8.02 15.80
CA ALA A 208 3.62 -7.35 16.69
C ALA A 208 2.25 -7.15 16.00
N GLU A 209 2.23 -6.67 14.76
CA GLU A 209 0.98 -6.49 14.02
C GLU A 209 0.29 -7.84 13.76
N ALA A 210 1.05 -8.88 13.41
CA ALA A 210 0.51 -10.23 13.23
C ALA A 210 -0.09 -10.80 14.52
N ALA A 211 0.56 -10.59 15.67
CA ALA A 211 0.06 -11.05 16.95
C ALA A 211 -1.27 -10.39 17.33
N VAL A 212 -1.43 -9.09 17.06
CA VAL A 212 -2.71 -8.40 17.32
C VAL A 212 -3.78 -8.79 16.31
N ARG A 213 -3.43 -9.03 15.03
CA ARG A 213 -4.36 -9.58 14.02
C ARG A 213 -4.90 -10.95 14.41
N ALA A 214 -4.10 -11.79 15.05
CA ALA A 214 -4.54 -13.09 15.57
C ALA A 214 -5.63 -12.98 16.66
N LEU A 215 -5.80 -11.81 17.27
CA LEU A 215 -6.90 -11.50 18.20
C LEU A 215 -8.19 -11.05 17.50
N GLY A 216 -8.23 -11.05 16.16
CA GLY A 216 -9.39 -10.64 15.37
C GLY A 216 -9.44 -9.15 15.02
N ILE A 217 -8.37 -8.39 15.33
CA ILE A 217 -8.29 -6.96 15.02
C ILE A 217 -7.53 -6.78 13.71
N ALA A 218 -8.23 -6.54 12.61
CA ALA A 218 -7.62 -6.46 11.28
C ALA A 218 -7.00 -5.09 10.97
N ASP A 219 -7.66 -3.99 11.30
CA ASP A 219 -7.13 -2.64 11.04
C ASP A 219 -6.40 -2.13 12.28
N LEU A 220 -5.08 -1.96 12.16
CA LEU A 220 -4.21 -1.53 13.24
C LEU A 220 -2.87 -1.04 12.71
N ARG A 221 -2.12 -0.33 13.56
CA ARG A 221 -0.68 -0.08 13.38
C ARG A 221 0.07 -0.22 14.70
N VAL A 222 1.25 -0.83 14.66
CA VAL A 222 2.17 -0.84 15.81
C VAL A 222 3.34 0.09 15.52
N ARG A 223 3.36 1.29 16.12
CA ARG A 223 4.42 2.28 15.97
C ARG A 223 5.63 1.91 16.81
N HIS A 224 6.83 2.00 16.23
CA HIS A 224 8.09 1.61 16.86
C HIS A 224 8.86 2.85 17.34
N TYR A 225 9.11 2.94 18.65
CA TYR A 225 9.87 4.02 19.30
C TYR A 225 11.08 3.45 20.07
N GLY A 226 11.81 2.51 19.46
CA GLY A 226 12.90 1.80 20.13
C GLY A 226 12.36 0.69 21.03
N ALA A 227 12.56 0.81 22.34
CA ALA A 227 12.07 -0.18 23.31
C ALA A 227 10.54 -0.12 23.52
N ARG A 228 9.90 0.97 23.08
CA ARG A 228 8.48 1.24 23.26
C ARG A 228 7.70 1.03 21.95
N ALA A 229 6.55 0.39 22.05
CA ALA A 229 5.56 0.32 21.00
C ALA A 229 4.29 1.09 21.36
N ARG A 230 3.70 1.76 20.36
CA ARG A 230 2.37 2.34 20.48
C ARG A 230 1.42 1.69 19.48
N VAL A 231 0.34 1.10 19.98
CA VAL A 231 -0.68 0.43 19.18
C VAL A 231 -1.77 1.43 18.83
N GLU A 232 -1.98 1.66 17.55
CA GLU A 232 -3.05 2.48 16.99
C GLU A 232 -4.16 1.56 16.47
N LEU A 233 -5.37 1.69 17.02
CA LEU A 233 -6.58 0.97 16.58
C LEU A 233 -7.66 1.97 16.14
N PRO A 234 -8.59 1.61 15.24
CA PRO A 234 -9.78 2.42 15.00
C PRO A 234 -10.47 2.79 16.31
N LEU A 235 -10.94 4.04 16.43
CA LEU A 235 -11.49 4.55 17.69
C LEU A 235 -12.72 3.76 18.17
N ASP A 236 -13.56 3.30 17.25
CA ASP A 236 -14.70 2.46 17.57
C ASP A 236 -14.27 1.09 18.09
N VAL A 237 -13.24 0.48 17.51
CA VAL A 237 -12.63 -0.75 18.04
C VAL A 237 -12.05 -0.50 19.42
N LEU A 238 -11.20 0.52 19.58
CA LEU A 238 -10.54 0.85 20.85
C LEU A 238 -11.55 1.11 21.97
N SER A 239 -12.58 1.90 21.70
CA SER A 239 -13.63 2.24 22.68
C SER A 239 -14.52 1.04 23.05
N GLY A 240 -14.60 0.04 22.19
CA GLY A 240 -15.34 -1.20 22.43
C GLY A 240 -14.52 -2.32 23.07
N LEU A 241 -13.20 -2.15 23.28
CA LEU A 241 -12.37 -3.18 23.92
C LEU A 241 -12.59 -3.19 25.43
N GLU A 242 -13.06 -4.33 25.95
CA GLU A 242 -13.07 -4.63 27.38
C GLU A 242 -11.64 -4.65 27.96
N PRO A 243 -11.46 -4.38 29.27
CA PRO A 243 -10.13 -4.33 29.90
C PRO A 243 -9.26 -5.57 29.66
N GLN A 244 -9.86 -6.77 29.65
CA GLN A 244 -9.14 -8.02 29.38
C GLN A 244 -8.65 -8.10 27.93
N ALA A 245 -9.43 -7.60 26.97
CA ALA A 245 -9.04 -7.55 25.57
C ALA A 245 -7.93 -6.51 25.33
N GLN A 246 -8.00 -5.36 26.01
CA GLN A 246 -6.91 -4.38 26.00
C GLN A 246 -5.60 -4.98 26.53
N ALA A 247 -5.66 -5.71 27.65
CA ALA A 247 -4.50 -6.42 28.20
C ALA A 247 -3.94 -7.46 27.21
N ALA A 248 -4.81 -8.23 26.55
CA ALA A 248 -4.39 -9.21 25.55
C ALA A 248 -3.66 -8.56 24.36
N VAL A 249 -4.13 -7.39 23.88
CA VAL A 249 -3.43 -6.62 22.83
C VAL A 249 -2.05 -6.17 23.31
N VAL A 250 -1.96 -5.62 24.52
CA VAL A 250 -0.71 -5.17 25.13
C VAL A 250 0.28 -6.33 25.27
N ASP A 251 -0.17 -7.47 25.77
CA ASP A 251 0.66 -8.66 25.98
C ASP A 251 1.10 -9.31 24.67
N ALA A 252 0.24 -9.31 23.63
CA ALA A 252 0.59 -9.77 22.30
C ALA A 252 1.76 -8.95 21.70
N VAL A 253 1.70 -7.63 21.81
CA VAL A 253 2.77 -6.73 21.32
C VAL A 253 4.03 -6.84 22.18
N ARG A 254 3.89 -6.93 23.51
CA ARG A 254 5.03 -7.14 24.42
C ARG A 254 5.78 -8.43 24.07
N SER A 255 5.04 -9.50 23.78
CA SER A 255 5.60 -10.81 23.38
C SER A 255 6.36 -10.75 22.05
N ALA A 256 6.14 -9.73 21.22
CA ALA A 256 6.92 -9.51 19.99
C ALA A 256 8.30 -8.87 20.23
N GLY A 257 8.61 -8.48 21.48
CA GLY A 257 9.93 -8.01 21.93
C GLY A 257 9.98 -6.55 22.40
N PHE A 258 8.84 -5.90 22.62
CA PHE A 258 8.81 -4.53 23.15
C PHE A 258 8.80 -4.53 24.68
N ALA A 259 9.58 -3.65 25.30
CA ALA A 259 9.64 -3.49 26.76
C ALA A 259 8.41 -2.72 27.29
N GLU A 260 8.04 -1.67 26.57
CA GLU A 260 6.91 -0.80 26.90
C GLU A 260 5.89 -0.84 25.77
N VAL A 261 4.60 -0.93 26.13
CA VAL A 261 3.50 -0.97 25.16
C VAL A 261 2.36 -0.11 25.68
N ASP A 262 1.86 0.79 24.83
CA ASP A 262 0.67 1.58 25.08
C ASP A 262 -0.32 1.54 23.92
N LEU A 263 -1.61 1.68 24.24
CA LEU A 263 -2.66 1.93 23.26
C LEU A 263 -2.76 3.44 23.02
N ASP A 264 -2.75 3.90 21.77
CA ASP A 264 -2.91 5.32 21.46
C ASP A 264 -4.36 5.75 21.73
N PRO A 265 -4.63 6.65 22.70
CA PRO A 265 -5.99 7.11 22.98
C PRO A 265 -6.61 7.90 21.84
N ALA A 266 -5.80 8.45 20.92
CA ALA A 266 -6.28 9.15 19.74
C ALA A 266 -6.57 8.19 18.57
N GLY A 267 -6.31 6.90 18.74
CA GLY A 267 -6.60 5.86 17.76
C GLY A 267 -5.81 5.97 16.46
N LEU A 268 -6.23 5.14 15.50
CA LEU A 268 -5.64 5.01 14.17
C LEU A 268 -5.95 6.23 13.30
N ARG A 269 -4.89 6.89 12.83
CA ARG A 269 -4.98 8.09 11.99
C ARG A 269 -4.05 7.98 10.79
N SER A 270 -4.58 8.27 9.60
CA SER A 270 -3.76 8.37 8.39
C SER A 270 -2.80 9.55 8.50
N GLY A 271 -1.55 9.39 8.05
CA GLY A 271 -0.56 10.47 8.05
C GLY A 271 -0.07 10.98 9.42
N ASN A 272 -0.36 10.30 10.55
CA ASN A 272 0.00 10.75 11.90
C ASN A 272 1.49 11.18 12.04
N LEU A 273 2.41 10.43 11.43
CA LEU A 273 3.85 10.74 11.48
C LEU A 273 4.27 11.87 10.53
N ASN A 274 3.47 12.20 9.52
CA ASN A 274 3.77 13.30 8.58
C ASN A 274 3.66 14.68 9.24
N LEU A 275 3.00 14.78 10.41
CA LEU A 275 2.97 16.01 11.20
C LEU A 275 4.37 16.48 11.61
N ALA A 276 5.34 15.55 11.73
CA ALA A 276 6.72 15.86 12.09
C ALA A 276 7.57 16.40 10.92
N LEU A 277 7.05 16.36 9.68
CA LEU A 277 7.71 16.92 8.49
C LEU A 277 7.30 18.36 8.18
N ARG A 278 6.44 18.96 9.01
CA ARG A 278 5.90 20.31 8.84
C ARG A 278 6.66 21.34 9.65
#